data_AF-A0A7L1BAD9-F1
#
_entry.id   AF-A0A7L1BAD9-F1
#
_cell.length_a   1.000
_cell.length_b   1.000
_cell.length_c   1.000
_cell.angle_alpha   90.00
_cell.angle_beta   90.00
_cell.angle_gamma   90.00
#
_symmetry.space_group_name_H-M   'P 1'
#
loop_
_entity.id
_entity.type
_entity.pdbx_description
1 polymer ?
#
loop_
_entity_poly.entity_id
_entity_poly.type
_entity_poly.pdbx_seq_one_letter_code
_entity_poly.pdbx_strand_id
1 'polypeptide(L)'
;QVIAYSRRRYRILGETLDVAVGNCIDRLARLLQIPNAPSPGYNVEQLAKRDTPKSQKGNPKEFGGTLKLLFCTPQAVTPKLLESGEATPEDLCFSLQETAFAMLAEVTERALALTRARHLLLVGGVAC
;
A
#
# COMPACT_ATOMS: atom_id res chain seq x y z
N GLN A 1 5.59 3.88 10.29
CA GLN A 1 6.65 3.77 11.32
C GLN A 1 6.28 2.65 12.28
N VAL A 2 7.25 1.92 12.79
CA VAL A 2 7.08 0.88 13.81
C VAL A 2 7.88 1.28 15.02
N ILE A 3 7.20 1.45 16.15
CA ILE A 3 7.76 2.01 17.39
C ILE A 3 7.54 1.01 18.52
N ALA A 4 8.55 0.82 19.36
CA ALA A 4 8.44 0.00 20.55
C ALA A 4 9.01 0.69 21.77
N TYR A 5 8.42 0.43 22.93
CA TYR A 5 8.96 0.88 24.22
C TYR A 5 9.95 -0.14 24.76
N SER A 6 11.22 0.25 24.91
CA SER A 6 12.27 -0.63 25.44
C SER A 6 13.35 0.16 26.16
N ARG A 7 13.84 -0.39 27.28
CA ARG A 7 14.84 0.24 28.16
C ARG A 7 14.44 1.67 28.56
N ARG A 8 13.20 1.83 29.04
CA ARG A 8 12.58 3.08 29.51
C ARG A 8 12.42 4.21 28.46
N ARG A 9 12.50 3.91 27.17
CA ARG A 9 12.31 4.89 26.09
C ARG A 9 11.57 4.29 24.90
N TYR A 10 10.82 5.12 24.17
CA TYR A 10 10.31 4.77 22.84
C TYR A 10 11.43 4.78 21.82
N ARG A 11 11.45 3.79 20.94
CA ARG A 11 12.45 3.60 19.90
C ARG A 11 11.77 3.28 18.59
N ILE A 12 12.24 3.88 17.51
CA ILE A 12 11.83 3.53 16.14
C ILE A 12 12.60 2.27 15.75
N LEU A 13 11.86 1.20 15.43
CA LEU A 13 12.41 -0.07 14.97
C LEU A 13 12.39 -0.20 13.45
N GLY A 14 11.50 0.55 12.79
CA GLY A 14 11.41 0.60 11.34
C GLY A 14 10.66 1.85 10.89
N GLU A 15 11.11 2.47 9.82
CA GLU A 15 10.45 3.58 9.17
C GLU A 15 10.59 3.49 7.66
N THR A 16 9.76 4.26 6.96
CA THR A 16 9.87 4.38 5.50
C THR A 16 11.10 5.23 5.16
N LEU A 17 11.79 4.91 4.07
CA LEU A 17 12.98 5.66 3.62
C LEU A 17 12.61 6.83 2.71
N ASP A 18 11.45 6.75 2.06
CA ASP A 18 11.03 7.65 0.99
C ASP A 18 9.72 8.37 1.33
N VAL A 19 8.59 7.67 1.23
CA VAL A 19 7.25 8.25 1.32
C VAL A 19 6.39 7.40 2.26
N ALA A 20 5.54 8.07 3.05
CA ALA A 20 4.57 7.38 3.89
C ALA A 20 3.48 6.72 3.04
N VAL A 21 3.01 5.54 3.46
CA VAL A 21 1.98 4.76 2.74
C VAL A 21 0.73 5.59 2.40
N GLY A 22 0.26 6.44 3.32
CA GLY A 22 -0.89 7.32 3.06
C GLY A 22 -0.66 8.29 1.91
N ASN A 23 0.54 8.88 1.82
CA ASN A 23 0.88 9.77 0.70
C ASN A 23 1.04 8.99 -0.62
N CYS A 24 1.52 7.74 -0.57
CA CYS A 24 1.56 6.86 -1.73
C CYS A 24 0.13 6.60 -2.28
N ILE A 25 -0.81 6.26 -1.39
CA ILE A 25 -2.23 6.09 -1.73
C ILE A 25 -2.82 7.38 -2.31
N ASP A 26 -2.56 8.54 -1.68
CA ASP A 26 -3.05 9.84 -2.17
C ASP A 26 -2.47 10.22 -3.53
N ARG A 27 -1.24 9.81 -3.83
CA ARG A 27 -0.62 10.01 -5.15
C ARG A 27 -1.31 9.15 -6.21
N LEU A 28 -1.55 7.87 -5.91
CA LEU A 28 -2.29 6.99 -6.83
C LEU A 28 -3.71 7.53 -7.07
N ALA A 29 -4.42 7.92 -6.01
CA ALA A 29 -5.76 8.49 -6.11
C ALA A 29 -5.80 9.70 -7.05
N ARG A 30 -4.82 10.60 -6.95
CA ARG A 30 -4.70 11.76 -7.84
C ARG A 30 -4.39 11.38 -9.29
N LEU A 31 -3.53 10.40 -9.52
CA LEU A 31 -3.20 9.93 -10.88
C LEU A 31 -4.39 9.30 -11.57
N LEU A 32 -5.19 8.54 -10.83
CA LEU A 32 -6.42 7.91 -11.31
C LEU A 32 -7.64 8.84 -11.29
N GLN A 33 -7.46 10.12 -10.93
CA GLN A 33 -8.54 11.11 -10.82
C GLN A 33 -9.70 10.66 -9.90
N ILE A 34 -9.37 9.90 -8.85
CA ILE A 34 -10.33 9.40 -7.87
C ILE A 34 -10.82 10.57 -7.00
N PRO A 35 -12.14 10.68 -6.71
CA PRO A 35 -12.67 11.73 -5.85
C PRO A 35 -12.07 11.70 -4.43
N ASN A 36 -11.91 12.88 -3.83
CA ASN A 36 -11.38 13.00 -2.46
C ASN A 36 -12.44 12.75 -1.37
N ALA A 37 -13.74 12.84 -1.67
CA ALA A 37 -14.81 12.62 -0.70
C ALA A 37 -15.32 11.16 -0.79
N PRO A 38 -15.55 10.45 0.34
CA PRO A 38 -15.36 10.87 1.74
C PRO A 38 -13.88 10.90 2.19
N SER A 39 -13.03 10.05 1.62
CA SER A 39 -11.57 10.16 1.68
C SER A 39 -10.96 9.47 0.44
N PRO A 40 -9.79 9.91 -0.06
CA PRO A 40 -9.14 9.25 -1.19
C PRO A 40 -8.77 7.80 -0.89
N GLY A 41 -8.29 7.51 0.33
CA GLY A 41 -7.96 6.15 0.77
C GLY A 41 -9.17 5.21 0.76
N TYR A 42 -10.33 5.68 1.23
CA TYR A 42 -11.57 4.90 1.18
C TYR A 42 -11.97 4.58 -0.26
N ASN A 43 -11.92 5.56 -1.17
CA ASN A 43 -12.30 5.34 -2.56
C ASN A 43 -11.34 4.40 -3.29
N VAL A 44 -10.03 4.47 -3.01
CA VAL A 44 -9.03 3.50 -3.51
C VAL A 44 -9.36 2.09 -3.02
N GLU A 45 -9.72 1.92 -1.75
CA GLU A 45 -10.13 0.63 -1.20
C GLU A 45 -11.42 0.10 -1.84
N GLN A 46 -12.41 0.96 -2.09
CA GLN A 46 -13.63 0.55 -2.79
C GLN A 46 -13.36 0.11 -4.23
N LEU A 47 -12.40 0.74 -4.92
CA LEU A 47 -11.97 0.32 -6.26
C LEU A 47 -11.19 -0.99 -6.22
N ALA A 48 -10.29 -1.16 -5.25
CA ALA A 48 -9.57 -2.41 -5.03
C ALA A 48 -10.52 -3.60 -4.81
N LYS A 49 -11.62 -3.40 -4.07
CA LYS A 49 -12.65 -4.44 -3.84
C LYS A 49 -13.43 -4.83 -5.09
N ARG A 50 -13.45 -3.99 -6.13
CA ARG A 50 -14.11 -4.29 -7.40
C ARG A 50 -13.27 -5.17 -8.29
N ASP A 51 -11.97 -5.28 -8.03
CA ASP A 51 -11.14 -6.29 -8.66
C ASP A 51 -11.65 -7.67 -8.20
N THR A 52 -12.28 -8.38 -9.14
CA THR A 52 -12.86 -9.70 -8.91
C THR A 52 -12.03 -10.73 -9.65
N PRO A 53 -12.03 -12.01 -9.24
CA PRO A 53 -11.31 -13.09 -9.94
C PRO A 53 -11.73 -13.29 -11.41
N LYS A 54 -12.74 -12.57 -11.91
CA LYS A 54 -13.09 -12.49 -13.34
C LYS A 54 -12.17 -11.54 -14.14
N SER A 55 -11.55 -10.53 -13.51
CA SER A 55 -10.50 -9.67 -14.10
C SER A 55 -9.20 -10.47 -14.34
N GLN A 56 -8.92 -11.43 -13.46
CA GLN A 56 -7.78 -12.36 -13.55
C GLN A 56 -7.82 -13.35 -14.73
N LYS A 57 -8.88 -13.34 -15.58
CA LYS A 57 -8.86 -14.08 -16.86
C LYS A 57 -7.85 -13.50 -17.85
N GLY A 58 -7.31 -12.32 -17.60
CA GLY A 58 -6.23 -11.71 -18.37
C GLY A 58 -4.85 -11.89 -17.72
N ASN A 59 -4.43 -13.12 -17.42
CA ASN A 59 -3.09 -13.48 -16.92
C ASN A 59 -2.62 -12.75 -15.62
N PRO A 60 -2.32 -13.47 -14.53
CA PRO A 60 -1.40 -12.95 -13.52
C PRO A 60 0.01 -12.98 -14.14
N LYS A 61 0.31 -12.08 -15.08
CA LYS A 61 1.69 -11.85 -15.51
C LYS A 61 2.43 -11.37 -14.29
N GLU A 62 3.47 -12.10 -13.91
CA GLU A 62 4.36 -11.85 -12.79
C GLU A 62 4.75 -10.37 -12.70
N PHE A 63 4.00 -9.62 -11.91
CA PHE A 63 4.15 -8.18 -11.79
C PHE A 63 5.09 -7.81 -10.65
N GLY A 64 5.89 -8.75 -10.13
CA GLY A 64 6.71 -8.55 -8.93
C GLY A 64 7.69 -7.37 -9.03
N GLY A 65 8.24 -7.10 -10.21
CA GLY A 65 9.09 -5.93 -10.46
C GLY A 65 8.30 -4.62 -10.58
N THR A 66 7.20 -4.65 -11.32
CA THR A 66 6.37 -3.47 -11.61
C THR A 66 5.52 -3.03 -10.42
N LEU A 67 5.15 -3.94 -9.52
CA LEU A 67 4.44 -3.65 -8.25
C LEU A 67 5.31 -2.87 -7.27
N LYS A 68 6.59 -3.22 -7.14
CA LYS A 68 7.55 -2.42 -6.37
C LYS A 68 7.73 -1.02 -6.94
N LEU A 69 7.79 -0.92 -8.27
CA LEU A 69 7.86 0.38 -8.95
C LEU A 69 6.56 1.18 -8.80
N LEU A 70 5.39 0.54 -8.72
CA LEU A 70 4.12 1.22 -8.44
C LEU A 70 4.13 1.89 -7.06
N PHE A 71 4.75 1.26 -6.05
CA PHE A 71 4.87 1.84 -4.71
C PHE A 71 5.86 3.02 -4.65
N CYS A 72 7.03 2.90 -5.28
CA CYS A 72 8.08 3.93 -5.22
C CYS A 72 7.88 5.07 -6.24
N THR A 73 7.39 4.76 -7.44
CA THR A 73 7.25 5.71 -8.56
C THR A 73 5.89 5.58 -9.27
N PRO A 74 4.76 5.73 -8.54
CA PRO A 74 3.42 5.59 -9.15
C PRO A 74 3.22 6.54 -10.34
N GLN A 75 3.78 7.75 -10.27
CA GLN A 75 3.70 8.75 -11.34
C GLN A 75 4.34 8.30 -12.67
N ALA A 76 5.37 7.45 -12.62
CA ALA A 76 6.09 7.01 -13.81
C ALA A 76 5.49 5.73 -14.42
N VAL A 77 4.81 4.93 -13.60
CA VAL A 77 4.33 3.59 -13.98
C VAL A 77 2.84 3.60 -14.30
N THR A 78 2.02 4.29 -13.50
CA THR A 78 0.56 4.31 -13.67
C THR A 78 0.14 4.76 -15.07
N PRO A 79 0.65 5.88 -15.64
CA PRO A 79 0.25 6.29 -16.99
C PRO A 79 0.59 5.26 -18.06
N LYS A 80 1.78 4.64 -17.97
CA LYS A 80 2.25 3.65 -18.94
C LYS A 80 1.38 2.39 -18.95
N LEU A 81 0.95 1.93 -17.78
CA LEU A 81 0.11 0.74 -17.63
C LEU A 81 -1.33 0.99 -18.09
N LEU A 82 -1.84 2.22 -17.89
CA LEU A 82 -3.15 2.61 -18.37
C LEU A 82 -3.15 2.80 -19.89
N GLU A 83 -2.11 3.43 -20.44
CA GLU A 83 -1.95 3.63 -21.90
C GLU A 83 -1.74 2.31 -22.64
N SER A 84 -1.01 1.36 -22.05
CA SER A 84 -0.82 0.02 -22.63
C SER A 84 -2.05 -0.88 -22.53
N GLY A 85 -3.02 -0.52 -21.68
CA GLY A 85 -4.19 -1.34 -21.38
C GLY A 85 -3.86 -2.62 -20.62
N GLU A 86 -2.65 -2.72 -20.05
CA GLU A 86 -2.19 -3.90 -19.31
C GLU A 86 -2.77 -3.96 -17.89
N ALA A 87 -3.22 -2.84 -17.34
CA ALA A 87 -3.84 -2.79 -16.02
C ALA A 87 -5.02 -1.81 -16.00
N THR A 88 -6.05 -2.17 -15.24
CA THR A 88 -7.18 -1.28 -14.94
C THR A 88 -6.90 -0.45 -13.68
N PRO A 89 -7.61 0.68 -13.47
CA PRO A 89 -7.55 1.42 -12.22
C PRO A 89 -7.82 0.53 -10.99
N GLU A 90 -8.73 -0.42 -11.10
CA GLU A 90 -9.05 -1.41 -10.07
C GLU A 90 -7.85 -2.32 -9.76
N ASP A 91 -7.22 -2.90 -10.78
CA ASP A 91 -6.04 -3.77 -10.62
C ASP A 91 -4.90 -3.02 -9.94
N LEU A 92 -4.70 -1.75 -10.30
CA LEU A 92 -3.66 -0.89 -9.70
C LEU A 92 -3.96 -0.58 -8.23
N CYS A 93 -5.22 -0.29 -7.88
CA CYS A 93 -5.63 -0.07 -6.50
C CYS A 93 -5.42 -1.33 -5.65
N PHE A 94 -5.86 -2.49 -6.14
CA PHE A 94 -5.70 -3.78 -5.47
C PHE A 94 -4.22 -4.11 -5.26
N SER A 95 -3.45 -4.06 -6.34
CA SER A 95 -2.01 -4.32 -6.37
C SER A 95 -1.22 -3.46 -5.39
N LEU A 96 -1.52 -2.15 -5.33
CA LEU A 96 -0.85 -1.24 -4.41
C LEU A 96 -1.17 -1.60 -2.96
N GLN A 97 -2.44 -1.85 -2.63
CA GLN A 97 -2.87 -2.16 -1.28
C GLN A 97 -2.26 -3.47 -0.78
N GLU A 98 -2.35 -4.55 -1.55
CA GLU A 98 -1.78 -5.85 -1.19
C GLU A 98 -0.28 -5.74 -0.95
N THR A 99 0.45 -5.10 -1.86
CA THR A 99 1.91 -4.96 -1.73
C THR A 99 2.28 -4.11 -0.52
N ALA A 100 1.64 -2.96 -0.33
CA ALA A 100 1.96 -2.04 0.75
C ALA A 100 1.61 -2.63 2.13
N PHE A 101 0.44 -3.25 2.27
CA PHE A 101 0.00 -3.82 3.53
C PHE A 101 0.74 -5.12 3.87
N ALA A 102 1.09 -5.94 2.88
CA ALA A 102 1.98 -7.09 3.11
C ALA A 102 3.35 -6.65 3.64
N MET A 103 3.96 -5.62 3.06
CA MET A 103 5.23 -5.06 3.55
C MET A 103 5.11 -4.50 4.98
N LEU A 104 4.03 -3.80 5.29
CA LEU A 104 3.79 -3.28 6.63
C LEU A 104 3.55 -4.40 7.65
N ALA A 105 2.80 -5.44 7.28
CA ALA A 105 2.58 -6.62 8.11
C ALA A 105 3.90 -7.33 8.40
N GLU A 106 4.73 -7.55 7.38
CA GLU A 106 6.03 -8.22 7.53
C GLU A 106 6.97 -7.44 8.47
N VAL A 107 7.11 -6.13 8.29
CA VAL A 107 7.97 -5.29 9.16
C VAL A 107 7.42 -5.27 10.59
N THR A 108 6.09 -5.25 10.74
CA THR A 108 5.44 -5.29 12.05
C THR A 108 5.67 -6.63 12.75
N GLU A 109 5.54 -7.75 12.04
CA GLU A 109 5.81 -9.09 12.58
C GLU A 109 7.26 -9.22 13.03
N ARG A 110 8.22 -8.79 12.20
CA ARG A 110 9.66 -8.76 12.57
C ARG A 110 9.90 -7.94 13.84
N ALA A 111 9.25 -6.79 13.98
CA ALA A 111 9.37 -5.94 15.17
C ALA A 111 8.73 -6.56 16.42
N LEU A 112 7.58 -7.22 16.27
CA LEU A 112 6.95 -7.98 17.36
C LEU A 112 7.84 -9.14 17.82
N ALA A 113 8.42 -9.89 16.89
CA ALA A 113 9.37 -10.96 17.19
C ALA A 113 10.62 -10.44 17.92
N LEU A 114 11.18 -9.31 17.47
CA LEU A 114 12.35 -8.68 18.09
C LEU A 114 12.09 -8.18 19.52
N THR A 115 10.89 -7.64 19.77
CA THR A 115 10.53 -7.05 21.07
C THR A 115 9.86 -8.04 22.03
N ARG A 116 9.40 -9.19 21.52
CA ARG A 116 8.54 -10.14 22.22
C ARG A 116 7.25 -9.51 22.75
N ALA A 117 6.78 -8.45 22.10
CA ALA A 117 5.52 -7.81 22.44
C ALA A 117 4.35 -8.74 22.08
N ARG A 118 3.33 -8.78 22.95
CA ARG A 118 2.09 -9.56 22.74
C ARG A 118 0.95 -8.75 22.14
N HIS A 119 1.09 -7.43 22.12
CA HIS A 119 0.05 -6.51 21.70
C HIS A 119 0.62 -5.58 20.62
N LEU A 120 -0.20 -5.34 19.60
CA LEU A 120 0.06 -4.39 18.53
C LEU A 120 -1.02 -3.30 18.63
N LEU A 121 -0.61 -2.05 18.53
CA LEU A 121 -1.51 -0.91 18.40
C LEU A 121 -1.27 -0.26 17.04
N LEU A 122 -2.28 -0.30 16.17
CA LEU A 122 -2.28 0.41 14.90
C LEU A 122 -2.78 1.84 15.14
N VAL A 123 -2.05 2.83 14.64
CA VAL A 123 -2.37 4.26 14.79
C VAL A 123 -2.17 4.99 13.46
N GLY A 124 -2.82 6.15 13.33
CA GLY A 124 -2.70 7.04 12.16
C GLY A 124 -3.91 6.97 11.21
N GLY A 125 -3.96 7.89 10.25
CA GLY A 125 -5.12 8.05 9.36
C GLY A 125 -5.36 6.92 8.36
N VAL A 126 -4.38 6.02 8.16
CA VAL A 126 -4.51 4.84 7.29
C VAL A 126 -5.03 3.62 8.07
N ALA A 127 -5.24 3.75 9.39
CA ALA A 127 -5.74 2.67 10.23
C ALA A 127 -7.28 2.52 10.22
N CYS A 128 -7.98 3.35 9.43
CA CYS A 128 -9.44 3.43 9.37
C CYS A 128 -10.07 2.42 8.41
#